data_AF-A0A1B6DQJ2-F1
#
_entry.id   AF-A0A1B6DQJ2-F1
#
_cell.length_a   1.000
_cell.length_b   1.000
_cell.length_c   1.000
_cell.angle_alpha   90.00
_cell.angle_beta   90.00
_cell.angle_gamma   90.00
#
_symmetry.space_group_name_H-M   'P 1'
#
loop_
_entity.id
_entity.type
_entity.pdbx_description
1 polymer ?
#
loop_
_entity_poly.entity_id
_entity_poly.type
_entity_poly.pdbx_seq_one_letter_code
_entity_poly.pdbx_strand_id
1 'polypeptide(L)'
;YNHWRWQTCINTLMSADLNLNMAVSAMYARKYIDRGTKRNAVDITAAVRREMEKLLSTWSWPGITTRTRNAAVKKVKAMAEFVAYPDEYLDNRVLTSKYKKVDIIGKRFLNSILELRKFSFSYNNGKLGMAVNRSDWERFKYVMTANAMNNRDTNTIFIPAAILHPPFYSSELPWYMN
;
A
#
# COMPACT_ATOMS: atom_id res chain seq x y z
N TYR A 1 -4.30 18.06 21.87
CA TYR A 1 -5.42 18.02 20.91
C TYR A 1 -6.34 16.87 21.28
N ASN A 2 -7.62 17.12 21.55
CA ASN A 2 -8.59 16.09 21.90
C ASN A 2 -9.05 15.39 20.61
N HIS A 3 -8.52 14.21 20.33
CA HIS A 3 -9.05 13.37 19.25
C HIS A 3 -10.39 12.78 19.67
N TRP A 4 -11.36 12.78 18.75
CA TRP A 4 -12.66 12.16 19.00
C TRP A 4 -12.46 10.66 19.27
N ARG A 5 -13.19 10.09 20.25
CA ARG A 5 -12.98 8.70 20.70
C ARG A 5 -12.98 7.69 19.55
N TRP A 6 -13.87 7.86 18.57
CA TRP A 6 -13.95 6.98 17.41
C TRP A 6 -12.71 7.07 16.51
N GLN A 7 -12.12 8.26 16.36
CA GLN A 7 -10.87 8.44 15.60
C GLN A 7 -9.72 7.73 16.30
N THR A 8 -9.65 7.84 17.63
CA THR A 8 -8.67 7.09 18.43
C THR A 8 -8.82 5.59 18.23
N CYS A 9 -10.05 5.06 18.22
CA CYS A 9 -10.29 3.64 17.95
C CYS A 9 -9.83 3.23 16.54
N ILE A 10 -10.16 3.99 15.49
CA ILE A 10 -9.72 3.70 14.13
C ILE A 10 -8.19 3.76 14.03
N ASN A 11 -7.55 4.80 14.58
CA ASN A 11 -6.10 4.93 14.61
C ASN A 11 -5.43 3.75 15.35
N THR A 12 -6.06 3.28 16.44
CA THR A 12 -5.58 2.11 17.18
C THR A 12 -5.63 0.85 16.32
N LEU A 13 -6.75 0.59 15.63
CA LEU A 13 -6.91 -0.58 14.75
C LEU A 13 -5.98 -0.52 13.53
N MET A 14 -5.69 0.68 13.04
CA MET A 14 -4.75 0.92 11.94
C MET A 14 -3.28 0.85 12.35
N SER A 15 -2.99 0.78 13.66
CA SER A 15 -1.62 0.63 14.15
C SER A 15 -0.98 -0.68 13.71
N ALA A 16 0.28 -0.60 13.30
CA ALA A 16 1.07 -1.78 12.93
C ALA A 16 1.22 -2.78 14.08
N ASP A 17 1.16 -2.30 15.34
CA ASP A 17 1.26 -3.11 16.55
C ASP A 17 0.18 -4.19 16.65
N LEU A 18 -1.01 -3.96 16.07
CA LEU A 18 -2.15 -4.86 16.20
C LEU A 18 -2.35 -5.75 14.97
N ASN A 19 -1.67 -5.45 13.86
CA ASN A 19 -1.78 -6.19 12.59
C ASN A 19 -3.22 -6.34 12.04
N LEU A 20 -4.16 -5.47 12.45
CA LEU A 20 -5.55 -5.42 11.94
C LEU A 20 -5.75 -4.47 10.75
N ASN A 21 -4.74 -3.66 10.45
CA ASN A 21 -4.77 -2.67 9.39
C ASN A 21 -5.20 -3.27 8.03
N MET A 22 -4.91 -4.55 7.76
CA MET A 22 -5.28 -5.23 6.51
C MET A 22 -6.80 -5.41 6.40
N ALA A 23 -7.45 -5.87 7.48
CA ALA A 23 -8.91 -6.02 7.52
C ALA A 23 -9.61 -4.67 7.37
N VAL A 24 -9.18 -3.66 8.12
CA VAL A 24 -9.77 -2.32 8.07
C VAL A 24 -9.55 -1.67 6.70
N SER A 25 -8.36 -1.82 6.13
CA SER A 25 -8.05 -1.33 4.78
C SER A 25 -8.85 -2.03 3.68
N ALA A 26 -9.10 -3.33 3.82
CA ALA A 26 -9.95 -4.07 2.89
C ALA A 26 -11.39 -3.57 2.93
N MET A 27 -11.93 -3.26 4.11
CA MET A 27 -13.26 -2.65 4.24
C MET A 27 -13.31 -1.29 3.53
N TYR A 28 -12.29 -0.45 3.71
CA TYR A 28 -12.20 0.85 3.04
C TYR A 28 -12.12 0.70 1.52
N ALA A 29 -11.17 -0.10 1.02
CA ALA A 29 -10.96 -0.32 -0.41
C ALA A 29 -12.25 -0.79 -1.11
N ARG A 30 -12.92 -1.80 -0.55
CA ARG A 30 -14.18 -2.34 -1.09
C ARG A 30 -15.30 -1.31 -1.14
N LYS A 31 -15.32 -0.37 -0.18
CA LYS A 31 -16.41 0.60 -0.05
C LYS A 31 -16.21 1.82 -0.94
N TYR A 32 -14.98 2.30 -1.08
CA TYR A 32 -14.69 3.62 -1.63
C TYR A 32 -13.95 3.59 -2.97
N ILE A 33 -13.39 2.45 -3.37
CA ILE A 33 -12.49 2.37 -4.52
C ILE A 33 -12.96 1.25 -5.45
N ASP A 34 -13.69 1.64 -6.48
CA ASP A 34 -14.16 0.72 -7.50
C ASP A 34 -13.00 0.16 -8.35
N ARG A 35 -13.28 -0.92 -9.09
CA ARG A 35 -12.28 -1.60 -9.92
C ARG A 35 -11.80 -0.75 -11.09
N GLY A 36 -12.66 0.13 -11.63
CA GLY A 36 -12.32 1.06 -12.70
C GLY A 36 -11.31 2.10 -12.22
N THR A 37 -11.55 2.72 -11.06
CA THR A 37 -10.59 3.64 -10.43
C THR A 37 -9.24 2.99 -10.20
N LYS A 38 -9.19 1.78 -9.65
CA LYS A 38 -7.92 1.04 -9.49
C LYS A 38 -7.22 0.81 -10.83
N ARG A 39 -7.96 0.36 -11.86
CA ARG A 39 -7.39 0.09 -13.20
C ARG A 39 -6.80 1.36 -13.82
N ASN A 40 -7.55 2.46 -13.80
CA ASN A 40 -7.09 3.75 -14.33
C ASN A 40 -5.82 4.23 -13.62
N ALA A 41 -5.77 4.13 -12.29
CA ALA A 41 -4.58 4.51 -11.53
C ALA A 41 -3.35 3.64 -11.86
N VAL A 42 -3.56 2.35 -12.09
CA VAL A 42 -2.49 1.44 -12.58
C VAL A 42 -2.02 1.88 -13.97
N ASP A 43 -2.94 2.22 -14.86
CA ASP A 43 -2.61 2.65 -16.22
C ASP A 43 -1.86 3.98 -16.25
N ILE A 44 -2.27 4.96 -15.43
CA ILE A 44 -1.54 6.23 -15.21
C ILE A 44 -0.12 5.95 -14.72
N THR A 45 0.01 5.13 -13.67
CA THR A 45 1.31 4.81 -13.06
C THR A 45 2.25 4.17 -14.09
N ALA A 46 1.74 3.20 -14.84
CA ALA A 46 2.49 2.54 -15.90
C ALA A 46 2.85 3.50 -17.05
N ALA A 47 1.97 4.44 -17.40
CA ALA A 47 2.26 5.47 -18.41
C ALA A 47 3.40 6.40 -17.96
N VAL A 48 3.35 6.90 -16.73
CA VAL A 48 4.41 7.73 -16.15
C VAL A 48 5.74 6.99 -16.13
N ARG A 49 5.75 5.70 -15.74
CA ARG A 49 6.97 4.88 -15.76
C ARG A 49 7.54 4.76 -17.18
N ARG A 50 6.69 4.50 -18.18
CA ARG A 50 7.12 4.41 -19.59
C ARG A 50 7.71 5.72 -20.09
N GLU A 51 7.08 6.86 -19.78
CA GLU A 51 7.62 8.16 -20.17
C GLU A 51 8.92 8.49 -19.44
N MET A 52 9.05 8.15 -18.15
CA MET A 52 10.32 8.28 -17.42
C MET A 52 11.43 7.42 -18.05
N GLU A 53 11.12 6.21 -18.50
CA GLU A 53 12.06 5.34 -19.19
C GLU A 53 12.57 5.97 -20.50
N LYS A 54 11.66 6.55 -21.29
CA LYS A 54 12.00 7.28 -22.53
C LYS A 54 12.87 8.50 -22.22
N LEU A 55 12.44 9.34 -21.27
CA LEU A 55 13.15 10.54 -20.84
C LEU A 55 14.58 10.23 -20.40
N LEU A 56 14.76 9.18 -19.58
CA LEU A 56 16.08 8.74 -19.16
C LEU A 56 16.91 8.24 -20.35
N SER A 57 16.30 7.52 -21.30
CA SER A 57 16.99 7.00 -22.48
C SER A 57 17.46 8.10 -23.43
N THR A 58 16.76 9.23 -23.49
CA THR A 58 17.13 10.39 -24.33
C THR A 58 17.84 11.50 -23.56
N TRP A 59 18.07 11.35 -22.26
CA TRP A 59 18.65 12.39 -21.41
C TRP A 59 20.08 12.74 -21.87
N SER A 60 20.29 14.01 -22.24
CA SER A 60 21.51 14.50 -22.89
C SER A 60 22.37 15.45 -22.04
N TRP A 61 22.09 15.64 -20.75
CA TRP A 61 22.92 16.47 -19.87
C TRP A 61 24.40 16.09 -20.01
N PRO A 62 25.29 17.04 -20.39
CA PRO A 62 26.73 16.84 -20.55
C PRO A 62 27.45 16.03 -19.45
N GLY A 63 26.98 16.04 -18.20
CA GLY A 63 27.59 15.31 -17.09
C GLY A 63 27.16 13.84 -16.95
N ILE A 64 26.19 13.35 -17.75
CA ILE A 64 25.68 11.98 -17.64
C ILE A 64 26.42 11.03 -18.57
N THR A 65 27.01 9.98 -18.02
CA THR A 65 27.63 8.91 -18.84
C THR A 65 26.57 7.94 -19.36
N THR A 66 26.84 7.26 -20.48
CA THR A 66 26.01 6.16 -21.00
C THR A 66 25.80 5.06 -19.96
N ARG A 67 26.82 4.77 -19.13
CA ARG A 67 26.72 3.79 -18.04
C ARG A 67 25.69 4.23 -16.99
N THR A 68 25.74 5.48 -16.56
CA THR A 68 24.77 6.04 -15.59
C THR A 68 23.36 6.01 -16.16
N ARG A 69 23.19 6.37 -17.44
CA ARG A 69 21.91 6.32 -18.14
C ARG A 69 21.31 4.91 -18.14
N ASN A 70 22.10 3.92 -18.57
CA ASN A 70 21.65 2.52 -18.62
C ASN A 70 21.30 1.97 -17.23
N ALA A 71 22.06 2.35 -16.19
CA ALA A 71 21.76 1.97 -14.82
C ALA A 71 20.43 2.58 -14.33
N ALA A 72 20.14 3.84 -14.66
CA ALA A 72 18.89 4.51 -14.34
C ALA A 72 17.69 3.85 -15.03
N VAL A 73 17.79 3.57 -16.34
CA VAL A 73 16.77 2.84 -17.10
C VAL A 73 16.53 1.46 -16.49
N LYS A 74 17.60 0.71 -16.17
CA LYS A 74 17.48 -0.60 -15.52
C LYS A 74 16.74 -0.52 -14.18
N LYS A 75 16.99 0.51 -13.38
CA LYS A 75 16.30 0.74 -12.10
C LYS A 75 14.81 1.01 -12.29
N VAL A 76 14.45 1.88 -13.24
CA VAL A 76 13.04 2.20 -13.54
C VAL A 76 12.30 0.97 -14.07
N LYS A 77 12.92 0.18 -14.96
CA LYS A 77 12.34 -1.08 -15.46
C LYS A 77 12.09 -2.11 -14.37
N ALA A 78 12.98 -2.18 -13.39
CA ALA A 78 12.89 -3.12 -12.28
C ALA A 78 12.03 -2.61 -11.11
N MET A 79 11.38 -1.46 -11.25
CA MET A 79 10.58 -0.87 -10.19
C MET A 79 9.27 -1.61 -10.03
N ALA A 80 8.96 -2.04 -8.80
CA ALA A 80 7.66 -2.62 -8.48
C ALA A 80 6.64 -1.52 -8.15
N GLU A 81 5.40 -1.70 -8.60
CA GLU A 81 4.32 -0.73 -8.46
C GLU A 81 3.19 -1.34 -7.64
N PHE A 82 2.84 -0.70 -6.52
CA PHE A 82 1.73 -1.10 -5.66
C PHE A 82 0.69 0.01 -5.72
N VAL A 83 -0.43 -0.23 -6.39
CA VAL A 83 -1.43 0.81 -6.67
C VAL A 83 -2.79 0.44 -6.08
N ALA A 84 -3.37 1.39 -5.35
CA ALA A 84 -4.60 1.31 -4.59
C ALA A 84 -4.54 0.27 -3.45
N TYR A 85 -4.76 -1.01 -3.77
CA TYR A 85 -4.91 -2.11 -2.82
C TYR A 85 -4.59 -3.47 -3.46
N PRO A 86 -4.21 -4.50 -2.69
CA PRO A 86 -4.00 -5.86 -3.20
C PRO A 86 -5.33 -6.53 -3.58
N ASP A 87 -5.32 -7.40 -4.58
CA ASP A 87 -6.52 -8.15 -4.98
C ASP A 87 -7.03 -9.09 -3.87
N GLU A 88 -6.13 -9.54 -3.00
CA GLU A 88 -6.43 -10.29 -1.78
C GLU A 88 -7.41 -9.57 -0.85
N TYR A 89 -7.49 -8.24 -0.91
CA TYR A 89 -8.50 -7.49 -0.15
C TYR A 89 -9.90 -7.80 -0.62
N LEU A 90 -10.12 -8.32 -1.83
CA LEU A 90 -11.44 -8.68 -2.33
C LEU A 90 -11.84 -10.11 -1.95
N ASP A 91 -10.90 -10.94 -1.50
CA ASP A 91 -11.18 -12.32 -1.07
C ASP A 91 -11.30 -12.43 0.46
N ASN A 92 -12.51 -12.73 0.92
CA ASN A 92 -12.77 -12.97 2.35
C ASN A 92 -11.98 -14.16 2.90
N ARG A 93 -11.68 -15.18 2.08
CA ARG A 93 -10.97 -16.39 2.53
C ARG A 93 -9.55 -16.03 2.99
N VAL A 94 -8.88 -15.12 2.28
CA VAL A 94 -7.53 -14.66 2.63
C VAL A 94 -7.55 -13.95 3.99
N LEU A 95 -8.48 -13.02 4.17
CA LEU A 95 -8.62 -12.27 5.43
C LEU A 95 -9.00 -13.20 6.59
N THR A 96 -10.01 -14.05 6.43
CA THR A 96 -10.45 -14.99 7.47
C THR A 96 -9.35 -15.97 7.85
N SER A 97 -8.57 -16.47 6.88
CA SER A 97 -7.44 -17.36 7.14
C SER A 97 -6.36 -16.67 7.98
N LYS A 98 -5.99 -15.42 7.63
CA LYS A 98 -4.98 -14.64 8.37
C LYS A 98 -5.37 -14.44 9.84
N TYR A 99 -6.65 -14.18 10.10
CA TYR A 99 -7.15 -13.87 11.43
C TYR A 99 -7.78 -15.07 12.16
N LYS A 100 -7.67 -16.30 11.61
CA LYS A 100 -8.31 -17.51 12.16
C LYS A 100 -7.95 -17.81 13.62
N LYS A 101 -6.75 -17.42 14.05
CA LYS A 101 -6.25 -17.62 15.43
C LYS A 101 -6.50 -16.43 16.36
N VAL A 102 -7.14 -15.37 15.87
CA VAL A 102 -7.46 -14.19 16.67
C VAL A 102 -8.84 -14.38 17.29
N ASP A 103 -8.89 -14.47 18.61
CA ASP A 103 -10.13 -14.50 19.37
C ASP A 103 -10.36 -13.14 20.05
N ILE A 104 -11.31 -12.36 19.53
CA ILE A 104 -11.66 -11.05 20.10
C ILE A 104 -12.77 -11.25 21.12
N ILE A 105 -12.41 -11.14 22.40
CA ILE A 105 -13.32 -11.38 23.52
C ILE A 105 -14.20 -10.14 23.79
N GLY A 106 -15.26 -9.97 22.98
CA GLY A 106 -16.39 -9.08 23.27
C GLY A 106 -16.03 -7.61 23.58
N LYS A 107 -16.73 -7.01 24.56
CA LYS A 107 -16.60 -5.57 24.94
C LYS A 107 -15.37 -5.26 25.81
N ARG A 108 -14.44 -6.21 26.01
CA ARG A 108 -13.27 -6.02 26.89
C ARG A 108 -12.08 -5.48 26.10
N PHE A 109 -12.01 -4.15 25.97
CA PHE A 109 -11.00 -3.46 25.16
C PHE A 109 -9.56 -3.91 25.46
N LEU A 110 -9.15 -3.94 26.74
CA LEU A 110 -7.79 -4.32 27.12
C LEU A 110 -7.43 -5.74 26.68
N ASN A 111 -8.31 -6.71 26.94
CA ASN A 111 -8.09 -8.11 26.55
C ASN A 111 -7.96 -8.24 25.03
N SER A 112 -8.84 -7.59 24.27
CA SER A 112 -8.77 -7.59 22.80
C SER A 112 -7.44 -7.03 22.29
N ILE A 113 -6.95 -5.93 22.88
CA ILE A 113 -5.65 -5.35 22.52
C ILE A 113 -4.50 -6.31 22.84
N LEU A 114 -4.52 -6.98 24.00
CA LEU A 114 -3.48 -7.92 24.39
C LEU A 114 -3.43 -9.13 23.45
N GLU A 115 -4.58 -9.71 23.09
CA GLU A 115 -4.64 -10.83 22.14
C GLU A 115 -4.15 -10.43 20.74
N LEU A 116 -4.53 -9.24 20.27
CA LEU A 116 -4.04 -8.70 18.99
C LEU A 116 -2.53 -8.46 19.01
N ARG A 117 -1.97 -7.96 20.11
CA ARG A 117 -0.52 -7.82 20.27
C ARG A 117 0.20 -9.16 20.26
N LYS A 118 -0.33 -10.19 20.94
CA LYS A 118 0.23 -11.56 20.91
C LYS A 118 0.21 -12.14 19.51
N PHE A 119 -0.91 -12.00 18.81
CA PHE A 119 -1.05 -12.40 17.40
C PHE A 119 -0.02 -11.68 16.53
N SER A 120 0.04 -10.35 16.63
CA SER A 120 0.97 -9.50 15.87
C SER A 120 2.43 -9.91 16.09
N PHE A 121 2.83 -10.13 17.34
CA PHE A 121 4.16 -10.60 17.70
C PHE A 121 4.47 -11.97 17.09
N SER A 122 3.58 -12.95 17.27
CA SER A 122 3.75 -14.30 16.74
C SER A 122 3.84 -14.31 15.21
N TYR A 123 3.00 -13.49 14.56
CA TYR A 123 2.96 -13.35 13.11
C TYR A 123 4.24 -12.75 12.54
N ASN A 124 4.77 -11.70 13.19
CA ASN A 124 6.00 -11.05 12.76
C ASN A 124 7.23 -11.93 13.05
N ASN A 125 7.28 -12.61 14.21
CA ASN A 125 8.38 -13.52 14.54
C ASN A 125 8.43 -14.75 13.64
N GLY A 126 7.27 -15.24 13.18
CA GLY A 126 7.21 -16.34 12.21
C GLY A 126 7.92 -16.05 10.88
N LYS A 127 8.27 -14.79 10.61
CA LYS A 127 9.00 -14.38 9.39
C LYS A 127 10.51 -14.31 9.58
N LEU A 128 11.00 -14.44 10.81
CA LEU A 128 12.44 -14.45 11.06
C LEU A 128 13.07 -15.66 10.36
N GLY A 129 14.16 -15.42 9.62
CA GLY A 129 14.82 -16.46 8.82
C GLY A 129 14.14 -16.79 7.49
N MET A 130 12.97 -16.21 7.18
CA MET A 130 12.32 -16.38 5.89
C MET A 130 12.86 -15.40 4.85
N ALA A 131 12.83 -15.80 3.57
CA ALA A 131 13.15 -14.90 2.47
C ALA A 131 12.11 -13.76 2.37
N VAL A 132 12.57 -12.56 2.03
CA VAL A 132 11.68 -11.40 1.84
C VAL A 132 10.85 -11.61 0.57
N ASN A 133 9.53 -11.72 0.73
CA ASN A 133 8.61 -11.65 -0.39
C ASN A 133 8.47 -10.20 -0.87
N ARG A 134 9.04 -9.89 -2.05
CA ARG A 134 9.02 -8.54 -2.64
C ARG A 134 7.67 -8.17 -3.24
N SER A 135 6.78 -9.13 -3.45
CA SER A 135 5.44 -8.93 -3.98
C SER A 135 4.41 -8.74 -2.86
N ASP A 136 4.83 -8.81 -1.59
CA ASP A 136 3.92 -8.72 -0.46
C ASP A 136 3.52 -7.27 -0.13
N TRP A 137 2.21 -7.05 -0.04
CA TRP A 137 1.58 -5.81 0.36
C TRP A 137 1.67 -5.52 1.85
N GLU A 138 2.21 -6.43 2.64
CA GLU A 138 2.42 -6.25 4.08
C GLU A 138 3.33 -5.08 4.47
N ARG A 139 4.15 -4.56 3.57
CA ARG A 139 4.89 -3.33 3.83
C ARG A 139 4.07 -2.08 3.48
N PHE A 140 2.98 -2.28 2.74
CA PHE A 140 2.10 -1.27 2.17
C PHE A 140 0.73 -1.29 2.86
N LYS A 141 0.80 -1.26 4.19
CA LYS A 141 -0.32 -1.40 5.13
C LYS A 141 -1.23 -0.18 5.24
N TYR A 142 -0.88 0.91 4.53
CA TYR A 142 -1.45 2.24 4.67
C TYR A 142 -2.38 2.63 3.51
N VAL A 143 -3.20 1.68 3.04
CA VAL A 143 -4.15 1.91 1.92
C VAL A 143 -5.13 3.06 2.22
N MET A 144 -5.44 3.29 3.50
CA MET A 144 -6.33 4.36 3.97
C MET A 144 -5.65 5.71 4.22
N THR A 145 -4.36 5.84 3.92
CA THR A 145 -3.62 7.09 4.12
C THR A 145 -3.45 7.81 2.79
N ALA A 146 -3.95 9.05 2.69
CA ALA A 146 -3.76 9.90 1.51
C ALA A 146 -2.30 10.41 1.48
N ASN A 147 -1.41 9.62 0.87
CA ASN A 147 0.00 9.91 0.68
C ASN A 147 0.52 9.09 -0.52
N ALA A 148 1.81 9.16 -0.86
CA ALA A 148 2.48 8.24 -1.76
C ALA A 148 3.90 7.97 -1.25
N MET A 149 4.42 6.77 -1.49
CA MET A 149 5.68 6.33 -0.87
C MET A 149 6.61 5.68 -1.89
N ASN A 150 7.92 5.91 -1.72
CA ASN A 150 8.98 5.18 -2.41
C ASN A 150 9.84 4.43 -1.38
N ASN A 151 10.16 3.17 -1.67
CA ASN A 151 11.09 2.38 -0.88
C ASN A 151 12.33 2.08 -1.73
N ARG A 152 13.49 2.63 -1.31
CA ARG A 152 14.75 2.52 -2.05
C ARG A 152 15.34 1.12 -2.01
N ASP A 153 15.22 0.43 -0.87
CA ASP A 153 15.81 -0.90 -0.63
C ASP A 153 15.13 -1.98 -1.48
N THR A 154 13.82 -1.84 -1.68
CA THR A 154 13.01 -2.76 -2.49
C THR A 154 12.78 -2.28 -3.92
N ASN A 155 13.20 -1.04 -4.25
CA ASN A 155 12.92 -0.37 -5.51
C ASN A 155 11.42 -0.37 -5.86
N THR A 156 10.61 0.16 -4.95
CA THR A 156 9.15 0.07 -5.02
C THR A 156 8.50 1.45 -4.90
N ILE A 157 7.40 1.66 -5.62
CA ILE A 157 6.47 2.77 -5.35
C ILE A 157 5.13 2.23 -4.85
N PHE A 158 4.52 2.94 -3.91
CA PHE A 158 3.22 2.63 -3.37
C PHE A 158 2.31 3.86 -3.40
N ILE A 159 1.18 3.69 -4.08
CA ILE A 159 0.11 4.69 -4.23
C ILE A 159 -1.12 4.09 -3.52
N PRO A 160 -1.38 4.44 -2.26
CA PRO A 160 -2.54 4.01 -1.48
C PRO A 160 -3.87 4.37 -2.14
N ALA A 161 -4.90 3.59 -1.89
CA ALA A 161 -6.21 3.87 -2.46
C ALA A 161 -6.82 5.20 -1.96
N ALA A 162 -6.51 5.62 -0.73
CA ALA A 162 -7.03 6.87 -0.19
C ALA A 162 -6.55 8.14 -0.88
N ILE A 163 -5.47 8.10 -1.66
CA ILE A 163 -5.08 9.25 -2.50
C ILE A 163 -5.90 9.31 -3.80
N LEU A 164 -6.63 8.25 -4.17
CA LEU A 164 -7.43 8.17 -5.39
C LEU A 164 -8.80 8.82 -5.22
N HIS A 165 -8.79 10.03 -4.67
CA HIS A 165 -9.95 10.88 -4.45
C HIS A 165 -9.59 12.33 -4.82
N PRO A 166 -10.58 13.21 -5.05
CA PRO A 166 -10.33 14.63 -5.22
C PRO A 166 -9.52 15.20 -4.04
N PRO A 167 -8.59 16.13 -4.30
CA PRO A 167 -8.31 16.77 -5.59
C PRO A 167 -7.31 16.02 -6.49
N PHE A 168 -6.80 14.86 -6.07
CA PHE A 168 -5.71 14.17 -6.77
C PHE A 168 -6.19 13.28 -7.91
N TYR A 169 -7.38 12.68 -7.77
CA TYR A 169 -7.95 11.83 -8.80
C TYR A 169 -9.47 11.85 -8.75
N SER A 170 -10.08 11.90 -9.93
CA SER A 170 -11.49 11.56 -10.13
C SER A 170 -11.72 11.02 -11.53
N SER A 171 -12.44 9.91 -11.64
CA SER A 171 -12.89 9.37 -12.93
C SER A 171 -13.89 10.27 -13.65
N GLU A 172 -14.49 11.23 -12.94
CA GLU A 172 -15.44 12.20 -13.48
C GLU A 172 -14.75 13.46 -14.04
N LEU A 173 -13.46 13.65 -13.76
CA LEU A 173 -12.69 14.79 -14.25
C LEU A 173 -11.97 14.47 -15.57
N PRO A 174 -11.70 15.48 -16.43
CA PRO A 174 -10.88 15.30 -17.61
C PRO A 174 -9.50 14.73 -17.28
N TRP A 175 -8.94 13.92 -18.19
CA TRP A 175 -7.66 13.23 -17.98
C TRP A 175 -6.51 14.16 -17.57
N TYR A 176 -6.43 15.38 -18.10
CA TYR A 176 -5.33 16.31 -17.77
C TYR A 176 -5.36 16.83 -16.32
N MET A 177 -6.45 16.60 -15.59
CA MET A 177 -6.57 16.91 -14.16
C MET A 177 -6.12 15.75 -13.26
N ASN A 178 -5.95 14.54 -13.83
CA ASN A 178 -5.53 13.31 -13.14
C ASN A 178 -4.05 13.01 -13.45
#